data_AF-A0AAN8VRH0-F1
#
_entry.id   AF-A0AAN8VRH0-F1
#
_cell.length_a   1.000
_cell.length_b   1.000
_cell.length_c   1.000
_cell.angle_alpha   90.00
_cell.angle_beta   90.00
_cell.angle_gamma   90.00
#
_symmetry.space_group_name_H-M   'P 1'
#
loop_
_entity.id
_entity.type
_entity.pdbx_description
1 polymer ?
#
loop_
_entity_poly.entity_id
_entity_poly.type
_entity_poly.pdbx_seq_one_letter_code
_entity_poly.pdbx_strand_id
1 'polypeptide(L)'
;MRNHQPRRRNSTPRSTNSSSNNYKRIASEQSLEARRAAVRSWVNQPLRMADPDLFNLMEKEKQRQFKGIELIASENFVCQAVMEALGSHLTNKYPEGMPGARYYVGNQHIDQIELLCCERALKAFDLDSENWGVNVQPYSCTSANFAV
;
A
#
# COMPACT_ATOMS: atom_id res chain seq x y z
N MET A 1 -62.11 5.42 -59.68
CA MET A 1 -63.35 5.13 -58.95
C MET A 1 -63.01 4.50 -57.60
N ARG A 2 -63.50 5.10 -56.50
CA ARG A 2 -63.53 4.61 -55.10
C ARG A 2 -62.18 4.57 -54.36
N ASN A 3 -62.08 4.92 -53.09
CA ASN A 3 -62.79 5.84 -52.19
C ASN A 3 -61.89 5.97 -50.96
N HIS A 4 -61.88 7.15 -50.35
CA HIS A 4 -61.20 7.47 -49.08
C HIS A 4 -61.58 6.53 -47.93
N GLN A 5 -60.60 6.14 -47.10
CA GLN A 5 -60.71 6.17 -45.64
C GLN A 5 -59.31 6.40 -45.01
N PRO A 6 -59.15 7.34 -44.05
CA PRO A 6 -57.91 7.46 -43.28
C PRO A 6 -57.98 6.53 -42.06
N ARG A 7 -57.04 5.59 -41.95
CA ARG A 7 -56.82 4.82 -40.72
C ARG A 7 -56.28 5.75 -39.62
N ARG A 8 -57.08 5.99 -38.57
CA ARG A 8 -56.63 6.60 -37.32
C ARG A 8 -55.42 5.81 -36.77
N ARG A 9 -54.25 6.45 -36.69
CA ARG A 9 -53.14 5.97 -35.85
C ARG A 9 -53.51 6.24 -34.39
N ASN A 10 -53.83 5.21 -33.63
CA ASN A 10 -53.83 5.29 -32.18
C ASN A 10 -52.36 5.45 -31.73
N SER A 11 -52.00 6.64 -31.28
CA SER A 11 -50.77 6.90 -30.53
C SER A 11 -50.95 6.39 -29.11
N THR A 12 -50.55 5.14 -28.84
CA THR A 12 -50.28 4.72 -27.46
C THR A 12 -49.01 5.42 -26.97
N PRO A 13 -49.02 6.09 -25.80
CA PRO A 13 -47.80 6.61 -25.23
C PRO A 13 -46.94 5.42 -24.82
N ARG A 14 -45.76 5.29 -25.43
CA ARG A 14 -44.73 4.33 -24.98
C ARG A 14 -44.27 4.80 -23.60
N SER A 15 -44.82 4.19 -22.55
CA SER A 15 -44.34 4.33 -21.18
C SER A 15 -42.84 4.05 -21.16
N THR A 16 -42.05 5.10 -20.98
CA THR A 16 -40.61 5.00 -20.77
C THR A 16 -40.39 4.33 -19.43
N ASN A 17 -39.82 3.13 -19.47
CA ASN A 17 -39.52 2.27 -18.33
C ASN A 17 -38.32 2.83 -17.52
N SER A 18 -38.41 4.09 -17.05
CA SER A 18 -37.33 4.79 -16.34
C SER A 18 -37.19 4.34 -14.88
N SER A 19 -38.29 3.90 -14.26
CA SER A 19 -38.32 3.49 -12.86
C SER A 19 -37.51 2.20 -12.60
N SER A 20 -37.61 1.20 -13.48
CA SER A 20 -36.92 -0.09 -13.32
C SER A 20 -35.39 0.03 -13.42
N ASN A 21 -34.89 0.99 -14.21
CA ASN A 21 -33.46 1.26 -14.33
C ASN A 21 -32.92 1.99 -13.10
N ASN A 22 -33.71 2.85 -12.46
CA ASN A 22 -33.32 3.53 -11.23
C ASN A 22 -33.19 2.56 -10.04
N TYR A 23 -34.13 1.62 -9.87
CA TYR A 23 -34.04 0.62 -8.79
C TYR A 23 -32.82 -0.31 -8.92
N LYS A 24 -32.49 -0.77 -10.13
CA LYS A 24 -31.30 -1.61 -10.37
C LYS A 24 -30.01 -0.84 -10.10
N ARG A 25 -29.96 0.44 -10.47
CA ARG A 25 -28.82 1.32 -10.22
C ARG A 25 -28.62 1.58 -8.72
N ILE A 26 -29.69 1.92 -7.99
CA ILE A 26 -29.66 2.16 -6.54
C ILE A 26 -29.22 0.89 -5.79
N ALA A 27 -29.75 -0.29 -6.14
CA ALA A 27 -29.33 -1.55 -5.54
C ALA A 27 -27.86 -1.89 -5.83
N SER A 28 -27.37 -1.58 -7.04
CA SER A 28 -25.96 -1.76 -7.40
C SER A 28 -25.03 -0.79 -6.65
N GLU A 29 -25.47 0.45 -6.43
CA GLU A 29 -24.72 1.47 -5.69
C GLU A 29 -24.67 1.17 -4.18
N GLN A 30 -25.77 0.67 -3.60
CA GLN A 30 -25.81 0.17 -2.23
C GLN A 30 -24.90 -1.05 -2.04
N SER A 31 -24.85 -1.97 -3.01
CA SER A 31 -23.92 -3.10 -3.00
C SER A 31 -22.45 -2.65 -3.10
N LEU A 32 -22.15 -1.62 -3.90
CA LEU A 32 -20.81 -1.07 -4.04
C LEU A 32 -20.34 -0.41 -2.73
N GLU A 33 -21.21 0.36 -2.07
CA GLU A 33 -20.85 1.02 -0.82
C GLU A 33 -20.66 0.02 0.32
N ALA A 34 -21.47 -1.03 0.39
CA ALA A 34 -21.26 -2.14 1.31
C ALA A 34 -19.88 -2.82 1.11
N ARG A 35 -19.48 -3.04 -0.15
CA ARG A 35 -18.16 -3.59 -0.48
C ARG A 35 -17.02 -2.65 -0.08
N ARG A 36 -17.17 -1.34 -0.31
CA ARG A 36 -16.19 -0.33 0.12
C ARG A 36 -16.06 -0.27 1.63
N ALA A 37 -17.17 -0.30 2.35
CA ALA A 37 -17.20 -0.32 3.81
C ALA A 37 -16.50 -1.58 4.34
N ALA A 38 -16.77 -2.75 3.76
CA ALA A 38 -16.09 -4.00 4.13
C ALA A 38 -14.57 -3.93 3.92
N VAL A 39 -14.11 -3.42 2.77
CA VAL A 39 -12.68 -3.24 2.49
C VAL A 39 -12.05 -2.26 3.48
N ARG A 40 -12.67 -1.10 3.72
CA ARG A 40 -12.16 -0.11 4.70
C ARG A 40 -12.07 -0.70 6.09
N SER A 41 -13.05 -1.49 6.50
CA SER A 41 -13.05 -2.16 7.79
C SER A 41 -11.90 -3.14 7.92
N TRP A 42 -11.67 -3.97 6.90
CA TRP A 42 -10.60 -4.97 6.92
C TRP A 42 -9.21 -4.34 6.85
N VAL A 43 -8.97 -3.40 5.94
CA VAL A 43 -7.64 -2.78 5.72
C VAL A 43 -7.17 -1.97 6.93
N ASN A 44 -8.08 -1.35 7.67
CA ASN A 44 -7.72 -0.51 8.83
C ASN A 44 -7.87 -1.24 10.17
N GLN A 45 -8.08 -2.55 10.17
CA GLN A 45 -8.23 -3.32 11.39
C GLN A 45 -6.89 -3.41 12.13
N PRO A 46 -6.83 -3.05 13.42
CA PRO A 46 -5.59 -3.17 14.18
C PRO A 46 -5.24 -4.65 14.40
N LEU A 47 -3.94 -4.96 14.49
CA LEU A 47 -3.45 -6.34 14.62
C LEU A 47 -4.12 -7.11 15.76
N ARG A 48 -4.28 -6.48 16.95
CA ARG A 48 -4.97 -7.09 18.11
C ARG A 48 -6.38 -7.61 17.82
N MET A 49 -7.05 -7.08 16.80
CA MET A 49 -8.38 -7.51 16.37
C MET A 49 -8.31 -8.43 15.15
N ALA A 50 -7.38 -8.18 14.23
CA ALA A 50 -7.23 -8.98 13.01
C ALA A 50 -6.64 -10.37 13.31
N ASP A 51 -5.67 -10.43 14.21
CA ASP A 51 -4.99 -11.64 14.67
C ASP A 51 -4.58 -11.50 16.15
N PRO A 52 -5.51 -11.80 17.09
CA PRO A 52 -5.25 -11.71 18.53
C PRO A 52 -4.15 -12.65 19.02
N ASP A 53 -3.99 -13.81 18.37
CA ASP A 53 -3.01 -14.81 18.76
C ASP A 53 -1.59 -14.31 18.46
N LEU A 54 -1.37 -13.78 17.26
CA LEU A 54 -0.10 -13.15 16.90
C LEU A 54 0.20 -11.94 17.78
N PHE A 55 -0.78 -11.07 18.03
CA PHE A 55 -0.61 -9.93 18.93
C PHE A 55 -0.16 -10.36 20.33
N ASN A 56 -0.77 -11.40 20.88
CA ASN A 56 -0.39 -11.93 22.20
C ASN A 56 1.03 -12.52 22.21
N LEU A 57 1.47 -13.16 21.12
CA LEU A 57 2.85 -13.64 20.99
C LEU A 57 3.85 -12.48 20.91
N MET A 58 3.54 -11.42 20.16
CA MET A 58 4.38 -10.21 20.09
C MET A 58 4.51 -9.53 21.46
N GLU A 59 3.43 -9.44 22.23
CA GLU A 59 3.47 -8.86 23.58
C GLU A 59 4.31 -9.72 24.54
N LYS A 60 4.25 -11.05 24.43
CA LYS A 60 5.11 -11.95 25.20
C LYS A 60 6.58 -11.75 24.84
N GLU A 61 6.92 -11.63 23.56
CA GLU A 61 8.30 -11.38 23.11
C GLU A 61 8.81 -10.01 23.59
N LYS A 62 8.00 -8.96 23.50
CA LYS A 62 8.34 -7.64 24.05
C LYS A 62 8.66 -7.73 25.56
N GLN A 63 7.87 -8.49 26.32
CA GLN A 63 8.13 -8.70 27.75
C GLN A 63 9.39 -9.52 28.00
N ARG A 64 9.71 -10.51 27.15
CA ARG A 64 10.95 -11.28 27.22
C ARG A 64 12.15 -10.36 27.06
N GLN A 65 12.17 -9.55 25.99
CA GLN A 65 13.23 -8.59 25.69
C GLN A 65 13.41 -7.54 26.80
N PHE A 66 12.29 -7.05 27.37
CA PHE A 66 12.35 -6.05 28.45
C PHE A 66 12.89 -6.61 29.78
N LYS A 67 12.61 -7.89 30.08
CA LYS A 67 13.02 -8.52 31.34
C LYS A 67 14.37 -9.25 31.23
N GLY A 68 14.81 -9.55 30.02
CA GLY A 68 16.05 -10.25 29.73
C GLY A 68 17.27 -9.36 29.81
N ILE A 69 18.41 -9.96 30.13
CA ILE A 69 19.72 -9.37 29.88
C ILE A 69 20.20 -9.98 28.56
N GLU A 70 20.04 -9.23 27.46
CA GLU A 70 20.43 -9.70 26.13
C GLU A 70 21.94 -9.52 25.93
N LEU A 71 22.67 -10.63 25.80
CA LEU A 71 24.14 -10.66 25.69
C LEU A 71 24.64 -11.14 24.31
N ILE A 72 23.74 -11.31 23.34
CA ILE A 72 24.10 -11.68 21.99
C ILE A 72 24.68 -10.44 21.30
N ALA A 73 25.98 -10.48 20.99
CA ALA A 73 26.72 -9.30 20.51
C ALA A 73 26.19 -8.69 19.19
N SER A 74 25.49 -9.47 18.37
CA SER A 74 24.91 -9.02 17.11
C SER A 74 23.48 -8.50 17.23
N GLU A 75 22.83 -8.68 18.37
CA GLU A 75 21.47 -8.18 18.60
C GLU A 75 21.50 -6.75 19.16
N ASN A 76 20.46 -5.99 18.86
CA ASN A 76 20.32 -4.61 19.34
C ASN A 76 18.84 -4.19 19.36
N PHE A 77 18.54 -3.13 20.12
CA PHE A 77 17.21 -2.53 20.17
C PHE A 77 17.17 -1.29 19.27
N VAL A 78 16.28 -1.31 18.28
CA VAL A 78 16.07 -0.17 17.38
C VAL A 78 15.18 0.90 18.02
N CYS A 79 15.35 2.15 17.61
CA CYS A 79 14.52 3.24 18.11
C CYS A 79 13.11 3.22 17.50
N GLN A 80 12.15 3.85 18.20
CA GLN A 80 10.76 3.95 17.76
C GLN A 80 10.62 4.56 16.36
N ALA A 81 11.41 5.59 16.04
CA ALA A 81 11.37 6.25 14.74
C ALA A 81 11.71 5.30 13.57
N VAL A 82 12.63 4.35 13.78
CA VAL A 82 12.96 3.33 12.77
C VAL A 82 11.80 2.35 12.59
N MET A 83 11.16 1.92 13.68
CA MET A 83 10.00 1.03 13.62
C MET A 83 8.80 1.69 12.93
N GLU A 84 8.58 2.98 13.17
CA GLU A 84 7.52 3.75 12.50
C GLU A 84 7.73 3.83 10.99
N ALA A 85 8.96 4.09 10.54
CA ALA A 85 9.28 4.12 9.12
C ALA A 85 9.13 2.73 8.46
N LEU A 86 9.57 1.67 9.15
CA LEU A 86 9.51 0.29 8.65
C LEU A 86 8.06 -0.20 8.46
N GLY A 87 7.17 0.14 9.39
CA GLY A 87 5.74 -0.22 9.34
C GLY A 87 4.87 0.74 8.51
N SER A 88 5.48 1.63 7.72
CA SER A 88 4.76 2.70 7.01
C SER A 88 4.23 2.28 5.65
N HIS A 89 3.49 3.20 5.00
CA HIS A 89 2.96 3.04 3.66
C HIS A 89 4.03 2.91 2.56
N LEU A 90 5.32 3.09 2.88
CA LEU A 90 6.40 2.92 1.90
C LEU A 90 6.47 1.50 1.33
N THR A 91 6.03 0.49 2.09
CA THR A 91 5.92 -0.92 1.65
C THR A 91 5.02 -1.11 0.43
N ASN A 92 4.12 -0.17 0.15
CA ASN A 92 3.16 -0.28 -0.95
C ASN A 92 3.77 0.02 -2.33
N LYS A 93 4.95 0.65 -2.39
CA LYS A 93 5.55 1.05 -3.66
C LYS A 93 6.52 -0.01 -4.17
N TYR A 94 6.52 -0.18 -5.50
CA TYR A 94 7.49 -0.99 -6.23
C TYR A 94 8.49 -0.09 -6.97
N PRO A 95 9.69 0.16 -6.41
CA PRO A 95 10.66 1.12 -6.96
C PRO A 95 11.84 0.44 -7.69
N GLU A 96 11.56 -0.47 -8.63
CA GLU A 96 12.62 -1.16 -9.38
C GLU A 96 13.51 -0.18 -10.18
N GLY A 97 14.83 -0.39 -10.12
CA GLY A 97 15.86 0.47 -10.72
C GLY A 97 16.57 1.34 -9.68
N MET A 98 17.35 2.32 -10.15
CA MET A 98 18.06 3.29 -9.29
C MET A 98 17.31 4.64 -9.30
N PRO A 99 17.54 5.53 -8.31
CA PRO A 99 17.00 6.89 -8.34
C PRO A 99 17.29 7.59 -9.68
N GLY A 100 16.27 8.21 -10.29
CA GLY A 100 16.37 8.83 -11.62
C GLY A 100 16.37 7.85 -12.81
N ALA A 101 16.49 6.55 -12.58
CA ALA A 101 16.50 5.49 -13.58
C ALA A 101 15.58 4.32 -13.18
N ARG A 102 14.33 4.65 -12.84
CA ARG A 102 13.30 3.67 -12.44
C ARG A 102 12.58 3.08 -13.64
N TYR A 103 12.24 1.80 -13.56
CA TYR A 103 11.42 1.13 -14.58
C TYR A 103 9.94 1.54 -14.51
N TYR A 104 9.46 1.90 -13.32
CA TYR A 104 8.06 2.27 -13.08
C TYR A 104 7.91 3.73 -12.65
N VAL A 105 6.74 4.29 -12.95
CA VAL A 105 6.37 5.66 -12.57
C VAL A 105 6.01 5.79 -11.08
N GLY A 106 5.88 7.04 -10.61
CA GLY A 106 5.38 7.37 -9.27
C GLY A 106 6.40 7.20 -8.15
N ASN A 107 7.70 7.24 -8.47
CA ASN A 107 8.79 7.08 -7.51
C ASN A 107 9.40 8.41 -7.02
N GLN A 108 8.78 9.57 -7.30
CA GLN A 108 9.40 10.87 -7.01
C GLN A 108 9.83 11.06 -5.55
N HIS A 109 9.08 10.51 -4.59
CA HIS A 109 9.43 10.57 -3.17
C HIS A 109 10.30 9.39 -2.71
N ILE A 110 10.19 8.23 -3.37
CA ILE A 110 11.09 7.11 -3.08
C ILE A 110 12.52 7.45 -3.47
N ASP A 111 12.70 8.12 -4.62
CA ASP A 111 14.01 8.59 -5.07
C ASP A 111 14.63 9.58 -4.06
N GLN A 112 13.83 10.52 -3.54
CA GLN A 112 14.28 11.45 -2.49
C GLN A 112 14.72 10.71 -1.21
N ILE A 113 13.95 9.69 -0.79
CA ILE A 113 14.26 8.89 0.40
C ILE A 113 15.54 8.08 0.20
N GLU A 114 15.69 7.43 -0.95
CA GLU A 114 16.86 6.60 -1.24
C GLU A 114 18.14 7.44 -1.38
N LEU A 115 18.07 8.58 -2.07
CA LEU A 115 19.20 9.51 -2.16
C LEU A 115 19.60 10.05 -0.79
N LEU A 116 18.63 10.42 0.06
CA LEU A 116 18.89 10.84 1.44
C LEU A 116 19.53 9.72 2.27
N CYS A 117 19.14 8.47 2.04
CA CYS A 117 19.74 7.32 2.70
C CYS A 117 21.21 7.13 2.27
N CYS A 118 21.50 7.21 0.97
CA CYS A 118 22.86 7.13 0.44
C CYS A 118 23.75 8.26 0.98
N GLU A 119 23.27 9.51 0.95
CA GLU A 119 23.99 10.67 1.49
C GLU A 119 24.35 10.46 2.96
N ARG A 120 23.37 10.03 3.77
CA ARG A 120 23.57 9.78 5.20
C ARG A 120 24.50 8.59 5.45
N ALA A 121 24.47 7.56 4.61
CA ALA A 121 25.38 6.42 4.72
C ALA A 121 26.83 6.86 4.50
N LEU A 122 27.12 7.59 3.41
CA LEU A 122 28.47 8.11 3.17
C LEU A 122 28.94 9.02 4.31
N LYS A 123 28.07 9.93 4.77
CA LYS A 123 28.37 10.83 5.89
C LYS A 123 28.63 10.08 7.20
N ALA A 124 27.93 8.98 7.47
CA ALA A 124 28.11 8.21 8.70
C ALA A 124 29.48 7.52 8.79
N PHE A 125 30.14 7.32 7.64
CA PHE A 125 31.47 6.71 7.53
C PHE A 125 32.57 7.71 7.12
N ASP A 126 32.27 9.02 7.14
CA ASP A 126 33.19 10.09 6.74
C ASP A 126 33.77 9.90 5.32
N LEU A 127 32.93 9.44 4.38
CA LEU A 127 33.33 9.15 3.00
C LEU A 127 32.97 10.31 2.05
N ASP A 128 33.91 10.64 1.16
CA ASP A 128 33.72 11.60 0.08
C ASP A 128 32.97 10.97 -1.10
N SER A 129 31.88 11.61 -1.55
CA SER A 129 31.03 11.14 -2.64
C SER A 129 31.71 11.10 -4.00
N GLU A 130 32.80 11.85 -4.20
CA GLU A 130 33.58 11.77 -5.44
C GLU A 130 34.37 10.46 -5.55
N ASN A 131 34.73 9.87 -4.41
CA ASN A 131 35.57 8.68 -4.33
C ASN A 131 34.77 7.41 -3.96
N TRP A 132 33.61 7.58 -3.31
CA TRP A 132 32.83 6.47 -2.78
C TRP A 132 31.37 6.57 -3.21
N GLY A 133 30.87 5.45 -3.74
CA GLY A 133 29.44 5.20 -3.91
C GLY A 133 28.92 4.25 -2.85
N VAL A 134 27.60 4.22 -2.67
CA VAL A 134 26.93 3.28 -1.76
C VAL A 134 25.65 2.74 -2.41
N ASN A 135 25.40 1.46 -2.21
CA ASN A 135 24.12 0.83 -2.54
C ASN A 135 23.40 0.43 -1.24
N VAL A 136 22.22 1.00 -1.02
CA VAL A 136 21.38 0.80 0.19
C VAL A 136 20.21 -0.17 -0.04
N GLN A 137 20.16 -0.85 -1.19
CA GLN A 137 19.09 -1.77 -1.58
C GLN A 137 19.23 -3.24 -1.11
N PRO A 138 20.42 -3.78 -0.74
CA PRO A 138 20.49 -5.17 -0.29
C PRO A 138 19.58 -5.46 0.92
N TYR A 139 18.82 -6.55 0.84
CA TYR A 139 17.81 -6.92 1.86
C TYR A 139 18.42 -7.32 3.21
N SER A 140 19.62 -7.87 3.19
CA SER A 140 20.40 -8.29 4.35
C SER A 140 21.87 -8.46 3.99
N CYS A 141 22.72 -8.67 4.99
CA CYS A 141 24.16 -8.90 4.81
C CYS A 141 24.44 -10.05 3.83
N THR A 142 23.68 -11.15 3.89
CA THR A 142 23.86 -12.29 2.98
C THR A 142 23.64 -11.88 1.52
N SER A 143 22.58 -11.12 1.24
CA SER A 143 22.31 -10.64 -0.13
C SER A 143 23.32 -9.60 -0.60
N ALA A 144 23.86 -8.78 0.32
CA ALA A 144 24.91 -7.82 0.00
C ALA A 144 26.21 -8.54 -0.39
N ASN A 145 26.63 -9.53 0.41
CA ASN A 145 27.84 -10.31 0.16
C ASN A 145 27.76 -11.10 -1.15
N PHE A 146 26.59 -11.63 -1.50
CA PHE A 146 26.43 -12.38 -2.76
C PHE A 146 26.46 -11.47 -4.00
N ALA A 147 26.18 -10.18 -3.85
CA ALA A 147 26.17 -9.22 -4.95
C ALA A 147 27.57 -8.65 -5.30
N VAL A 148 28.58 -8.90 -4.47
CA VAL A 148 29.98 -8.44 -4.61
C VAL A 148 30.87 -9.58 -5.09
#